data_AF-A0A527FDD9-F1
#
_entry.id   AF-A0A527FDD9-F1
#
_cell.length_a   1.000
_cell.length_b   1.000
_cell.length_c   1.000
_cell.angle_alpha   90.00
_cell.angle_beta   90.00
_cell.angle_gamma   90.00
#
_symmetry.space_group_name_H-M   'P 1'
#
loop_
_entity.id
_entity.type
_entity.pdbx_description
1 polymer ?
#
loop_
_entity_poly.entity_id
_entity_poly.type
_entity_poly.pdbx_seq_one_letter_code
_entity_poly.pdbx_strand_id
1 'polypeptide(L)' 'RNCNVSVETASELTMGMTVIDWWGVTKRPKNAMVMRDIDHDGFFALLLERLGRLN' A
#
# COMPACT_ATOMS: atom_id res chain seq x y z
N ARG A 1 -2.43 5.42 6.18
CA ARG A 1 -2.00 5.47 7.60
C ARG A 1 -0.54 5.07 7.71
N ASN A 2 0.25 5.78 8.53
CA ASN A 2 1.61 5.34 8.86
C ASN A 2 1.58 4.15 9.83
N CYS A 3 2.12 3.02 9.40
CA CYS A 3 2.14 1.73 10.12
C CYS A 3 3.56 1.13 10.07
N ASN A 4 3.81 0.15 10.94
CA ASN A 4 4.89 -0.80 10.69
C ASN A 4 4.40 -1.84 9.67
N VAL A 5 5.26 -2.12 8.69
CA VAL A 5 5.03 -3.10 7.63
C VAL A 5 6.26 -3.99 7.50
N SER A 6 6.05 -5.29 7.32
CA SER A 6 7.10 -6.28 7.09
C SER A 6 6.68 -7.22 5.96
N VAL A 7 7.65 -7.79 5.24
CA VAL A 7 7.41 -8.86 4.26
C VAL A 7 7.71 -10.19 4.94
N GLU A 8 6.76 -11.12 4.91
CA GLU A 8 6.97 -12.49 5.42
C GLU A 8 7.83 -13.28 4.43
N THR A 9 8.95 -13.85 4.89
CA THR A 9 9.93 -14.54 4.02
C THR A 9 10.26 -15.96 4.46
N ALA A 10 9.69 -16.46 5.55
CA ALA A 10 10.06 -17.74 6.16
C ALA A 10 8.95 -18.79 6.13
N SER A 11 7.71 -18.39 6.40
CA SER A 11 6.57 -19.32 6.52
C SER A 11 6.04 -19.77 5.15
N GLU A 12 5.92 -21.08 4.93
CA GLU A 12 5.47 -21.65 3.64
C GLU A 12 4.11 -21.10 3.16
N LEU A 13 3.12 -21.02 4.07
CA LEU A 13 1.74 -20.65 3.72
C LEU A 13 1.54 -19.15 3.45
N THR A 14 2.46 -18.30 3.89
CA THR A 14 2.29 -16.83 3.86
C THR A 14 3.51 -16.11 3.30
N MET A 15 4.43 -16.84 2.64
CA MET A 15 5.60 -16.25 2.01
C MET A 15 5.18 -15.16 1.01
N GLY A 16 5.81 -14.00 1.11
CA GLY A 16 5.49 -12.81 0.31
C GLY A 16 4.38 -11.93 0.88
N MET A 17 3.71 -12.33 1.97
CA MET A 17 2.67 -11.51 2.58
C MET A 17 3.25 -10.19 3.11
N THR A 18 2.58 -9.08 2.79
CA THR A 18 2.83 -7.77 3.41
C THR A 18 2.07 -7.69 4.73
N VAL A 19 2.75 -7.95 5.83
CA VAL A 19 2.17 -7.92 7.18
C VAL A 19 2.12 -6.48 7.68
N ILE A 20 0.92 -6.02 8.04
CA ILE A 20 0.67 -4.63 8.45
C ILE A 20 0.21 -4.60 9.91
N ASP A 21 0.96 -3.90 10.76
CA ASP A 21 0.54 -3.66 12.14
C ASP A 21 -0.44 -2.48 12.21
N TRP A 22 -1.72 -2.79 12.01
CA TRP A 22 -2.80 -1.81 12.09
C TRP A 22 -3.03 -1.28 13.50
N TRP A 23 -2.73 -2.04 14.54
CA TRP A 23 -3.09 -1.64 15.91
C TRP A 23 -1.88 -1.12 16.72
N GLY A 24 -0.68 -1.19 16.15
CA GLY A 24 0.55 -0.80 16.83
C GLY A 24 0.96 -1.79 17.92
N VAL A 25 0.47 -3.02 17.88
CA VAL A 25 0.69 -4.02 18.93
C VAL A 25 2.11 -4.57 18.94
N THR A 26 2.80 -4.51 17.79
CA THR A 26 4.18 -5.01 17.67
C THR A 26 5.21 -4.07 18.31
N LYS A 27 4.82 -2.81 18.60
CA LYS A 27 5.69 -1.73 19.10
C LYS A 27 6.91 -1.44 18.20
N ARG A 28 6.94 -1.96 16.97
CA ARG A 28 8.01 -1.69 16.01
C ARG A 28 7.86 -0.27 15.43
N PRO A 29 8.97 0.38 15.02
CA PRO A 29 8.89 1.69 14.37
C PRO A 29 8.03 1.65 13.11
N LYS A 30 7.22 2.69 12.90
CA LYS A 30 6.46 2.86 11.65
C LYS A 30 7.44 3.12 10.50
N ASN A 31 7.26 2.44 9.38
CA ASN A 31 8.17 2.50 8.23
C ASN A 31 7.46 2.71 6.89
N ALA A 32 6.13 2.63 6.83
CA ALA A 32 5.40 2.79 5.57
C ALA A 32 4.05 3.50 5.76
N MET A 33 3.66 4.27 4.73
CA MET A 33 2.32 4.80 4.57
C MET A 33 1.45 3.78 3.81
N VAL A 34 0.51 3.15 4.51
CA VAL A 34 -0.46 2.23 3.89
C VAL A 34 -1.67 3.00 3.40
N MET A 35 -1.92 2.99 2.10
CA MET A 35 -3.08 3.61 1.46
C MET A 35 -4.24 2.61 1.39
N ARG A 36 -5.44 3.01 1.79
CA ARG A 36 -6.65 2.14 1.75
C ARG A 36 -7.71 2.65 0.79
N ASP A 37 -7.74 3.96 0.62
CA ASP A 37 -8.76 4.68 -0.11
C ASP A 37 -8.07 5.59 -1.12
N ILE A 38 -8.74 5.85 -2.23
CA ILE A 38 -8.29 6.75 -3.29
C ILE A 38 -9.47 7.57 -3.81
N ASP A 39 -9.20 8.78 -4.26
CA ASP A 39 -10.12 9.55 -5.09
C ASP A 39 -10.20 8.93 -6.48
N HIS A 40 -11.31 8.24 -6.76
CA HIS A 40 -11.49 7.52 -8.03
C HIS A 40 -11.75 8.47 -9.20
N ASP A 41 -12.47 9.58 -8.99
CA ASP A 41 -12.72 10.58 -10.03
C ASP A 41 -11.39 11.21 -10.45
N GLY A 42 -10.56 11.62 -9.48
CA GLY A 42 -9.22 12.13 -9.74
C GLY A 42 -8.30 11.12 -10.44
N PHE A 43 -8.35 9.84 -10.02
CA PHE A 43 -7.56 8.77 -10.67
C PHE A 43 -7.91 8.63 -12.15
N PHE A 44 -9.20 8.55 -12.49
CA PHE A 44 -9.63 8.39 -13.89
C PHE A 44 -9.41 9.64 -14.73
N ALA A 45 -9.59 10.84 -14.16
CA ALA A 45 -9.25 12.09 -14.84
C ALA A 45 -7.76 12.14 -15.21
N LEU A 46 -6.88 11.78 -14.26
CA LEU A 46 -5.44 11.71 -14.52
C LEU A 46 -5.09 10.64 -15.57
N LEU A 47 -5.70 9.46 -15.49
CA LEU A 47 -5.47 8.40 -16.46
C LEU A 47 -5.81 8.85 -17.89
N LEU A 48 -6.98 9.47 -18.07
CA LEU A 48 -7.43 9.98 -19.36
C LEU A 48 -6.50 11.09 -19.88
N GLU A 49 -6.10 12.02 -19.02
CA GLU A 49 -5.14 13.07 -19.35
C GLU A 49 -3.83 12.49 -19.92
N ARG A 50 -3.31 11.40 -19.33
CA ARG A 50 -2.04 10.79 -19.76
C ARG A 50 -2.18 10.02 -21.08
N LEU A 51 -3.28 9.30 -21.27
CA LEU A 51 -3.54 8.61 -22.53
C LEU A 51 -3.74 9.59 -23.69
N GLY A 52 -4.41 10.73 -23.45
CA GLY A 52 -4.62 11.76 -24.48
C GLY A 52 -3.34 12.43 -24.99
N ARG A 53 -2.20 12.27 -24.30
CA ARG A 53 -0.88 12.76 -24.73
C ARG A 53 -0.16 11.83 -25.70
N LEU A 54 -0.69 10.64 -25.95
CA LEU A 54 -0.10 9.64 -26.86
C LEU A 54 -0.66 9.71 -28.28
N ASN A 55 -1.36 10.80 -28.62
CA ASN A 55 -1.77 11.13 -29.97
C ASN A 55 -0.63 11.72 -30.79
#